data_AF-A0A928JNJ1-F1
#
_entry.id   AF-A0A928JNJ1-F1
#
_cell.length_a   1.000
_cell.length_b   1.000
_cell.length_c   1.000
_cell.angle_alpha   90.00
_cell.angle_beta   90.00
_cell.angle_gamma   90.00
#
_symmetry.space_group_name_H-M   'P 1'
#
loop_
_entity.id
_entity.type
_entity.pdbx_description
1 polymer ?
#
loop_
_entity_poly.entity_id
_entity_poly.type
_entity_poly.pdbx_seq_one_letter_code
_entity_poly.pdbx_strand_id
1 'polypeptide(L)'
;MTYFLIVIRQIAQFILFAGIGVIAAKTKIITRENIGMLSKLVVRIALPLYIFTNTINGATRGDLLDSWVVILLTVVLYAVAYVTAAGLAKAFRLEGNRKQVFKACTMFGNIGFMGIP
;
A
#
# COMPACT_ATOMS: atom_id res chain seq x y z
N MET A 1 15.99 0.46 18.50
CA MET A 1 16.05 -1.01 18.36
C MET A 1 14.66 -1.64 18.30
N THR A 2 13.73 -1.31 19.20
CA THR A 2 12.36 -1.89 19.22
C THR A 2 11.56 -1.66 17.93
N TYR A 3 11.53 -0.42 17.42
CA TYR A 3 10.82 -0.11 16.16
C TYR A 3 11.36 -0.86 14.94
N PHE A 4 12.68 -1.05 14.87
CA PHE A 4 13.32 -1.80 13.79
C PHE A 4 12.87 -3.27 13.79
N LEU A 5 12.80 -3.90 14.96
CA LEU A 5 12.29 -5.27 15.11
C LEU A 5 10.80 -5.38 14.77
N ILE A 6 10.00 -4.38 15.12
CA ILE A 6 8.58 -4.31 14.75
C ILE A 6 8.43 -4.30 13.23
N VAL A 7 9.18 -3.44 12.54
CA VAL A 7 9.14 -3.33 11.08
C VAL A 7 9.59 -4.64 10.42
N ILE A 8 10.67 -5.28 10.91
CA ILE A 8 11.10 -6.59 10.39
C ILE A 8 10.01 -7.64 10.57
N ARG A 9 9.35 -7.68 11.73
CA ARG A 9 8.27 -8.63 12.00
C ARG A 9 7.09 -8.43 11.04
N GLN A 10 6.68 -7.18 10.81
CA GLN A 10 5.61 -6.84 9.87
C GLN A 10 5.97 -7.26 8.44
N ILE A 11 7.20 -6.98 8.00
CA ILE A 11 7.70 -7.41 6.68
C ILE A 11 7.68 -8.94 6.57
N ALA A 12 8.11 -9.65 7.62
CA ALA A 12 8.11 -11.11 7.64
C ALA A 12 6.68 -11.68 7.55
N GLN A 13 5.72 -11.11 8.29
CA GLN A 13 4.31 -11.50 8.21
C GLN A 13 3.72 -11.23 6.82
N PHE A 14 4.04 -10.08 6.22
CA PHE A 14 3.60 -9.75 4.87
C PHE A 14 4.12 -10.76 3.84
N ILE A 15 5.41 -11.11 3.90
CA ILE A 15 6.01 -12.12 3.03
C ILE A 15 5.34 -13.49 3.24
N LEU A 16 5.05 -13.86 4.48
CA LEU A 16 4.39 -15.11 4.82
C LEU A 16 2.97 -15.17 4.20
N PHE A 17 2.17 -14.12 4.36
CA PHE A 17 0.83 -14.05 3.75
C PHE A 17 0.88 -14.05 2.22
N ALA A 18 1.84 -13.34 1.63
CA ALA A 18 2.06 -13.39 0.19
C ALA A 18 2.41 -14.81 -0.28
N GLY A 19 3.27 -15.51 0.47
CA GLY A 19 3.64 -16.91 0.22
C GLY A 19 2.43 -17.85 0.25
N ILE A 20 1.56 -17.74 1.26
CA ILE A 20 0.31 -18.51 1.35
C ILE A 20 -0.57 -18.23 0.12
N GLY A 21 -0.72 -16.97 -0.29
CA GLY A 21 -1.47 -16.60 -1.48
C GLY A 21 -0.91 -17.23 -2.76
N VAL A 22 0.41 -17.25 -2.92
CA VAL A 22 1.09 -17.90 -4.05
C VAL A 22 0.87 -19.42 -4.03
N ILE A 23 0.98 -20.07 -2.87
CA ILE A 23 0.73 -21.50 -2.74
C ILE A 23 -0.73 -21.83 -3.08
N ALA A 24 -1.70 -21.08 -2.55
CA ALA A 24 -3.12 -21.26 -2.83
C ALA A 24 -3.47 -21.07 -4.32
N ALA A 25 -2.79 -20.16 -5.00
CA ALA A 25 -2.92 -19.99 -6.45
C ALA A 25 -2.30 -21.18 -7.22
N LYS A 26 -1.12 -21.67 -6.80
CA LYS A 26 -0.43 -22.80 -7.43
C LYS A 26 -1.19 -24.12 -7.25
N THR A 27 -1.81 -24.34 -6.09
CA THR A 27 -2.64 -25.53 -5.80
C THR A 27 -4.03 -25.46 -6.42
N LYS A 28 -4.35 -24.40 -7.19
CA LYS A 28 -5.66 -24.14 -7.82
C LYS A 28 -6.84 -24.04 -6.83
N ILE A 29 -6.56 -23.86 -5.54
CA ILE A 29 -7.60 -23.52 -4.54
C ILE A 29 -8.21 -22.16 -4.92
N ILE A 30 -7.37 -21.22 -5.38
CA ILE A 30 -7.80 -19.94 -5.92
C ILE A 30 -7.51 -19.93 -7.43
N THR A 31 -8.55 -20.05 -8.25
CA THR A 31 -8.45 -19.98 -9.71
C THR A 31 -8.32 -18.54 -10.20
N ARG A 32 -7.90 -18.32 -11.46
CA ARG A 32 -7.77 -16.97 -12.06
C ARG A 32 -9.06 -16.15 -11.98
N GLU A 33 -10.21 -16.81 -12.12
CA GLU A 33 -11.52 -16.17 -11.99
C GLU A 33 -11.77 -15.72 -10.53
N ASN A 34 -11.44 -16.58 -9.56
CA ASN A 34 -11.56 -16.27 -8.15
C ASN A 34 -10.61 -15.14 -7.71
N ILE A 35 -9.42 -14.99 -8.31
CA ILE A 35 -8.51 -13.87 -8.04
C ILE A 35 -9.16 -12.54 -8.44
N GLY A 36 -9.81 -12.50 -9.61
CA GLY A 36 -10.50 -11.31 -10.08
C GLY A 36 -11.67 -10.91 -9.16
N MET A 37 -12.43 -11.90 -8.70
CA MET A 37 -13.51 -11.70 -7.73
C MET A 37 -12.97 -11.22 -6.37
N LEU A 38 -11.92 -11.84 -5.86
CA LEU A 38 -11.29 -11.48 -4.59
C LEU A 38 -10.74 -10.05 -4.63
N SER A 39 -10.06 -9.67 -5.71
CA SER A 39 -9.57 -8.29 -5.90
C SER A 39 -10.71 -7.27 -5.91
N LYS A 40 -11.81 -7.56 -6.61
CA LYS A 40 -13.00 -6.67 -6.59
C LYS A 40 -13.61 -6.57 -5.19
N LEU A 41 -13.73 -7.68 -4.46
CA LEU A 41 -14.24 -7.68 -3.09
C LEU A 41 -13.35 -6.82 -2.19
N VAL A 42 -12.04 -7.00 -2.27
CA VAL A 42 -11.08 -6.26 -1.46
C VAL A 42 -11.15 -4.77 -1.78
N VAL A 43 -11.07 -4.39 -3.06
CA VAL A 43 -11.01 -2.97 -3.47
C VAL A 43 -12.34 -2.25 -3.27
N ARG A 44 -13.47 -2.92 -3.54
CA ARG A 44 -14.80 -2.28 -3.51
C ARG A 44 -15.51 -2.38 -2.16
N ILE A 45 -15.14 -3.34 -1.31
CA ILE A 45 -15.84 -3.59 -0.04
C ILE A 45 -14.87 -3.50 1.13
N ALA A 46 -13.83 -4.34 1.17
CA ALA A 46 -12.95 -4.43 2.33
C ALA A 46 -12.17 -3.12 2.59
N LEU A 47 -11.62 -2.49 1.54
CA LEU A 47 -10.89 -1.23 1.65
C LEU A 47 -11.78 -0.09 2.17
N PRO A 48 -12.96 0.21 1.59
CA PRO A 48 -13.87 1.21 2.14
C PRO A 48 -14.29 0.94 3.59
N LEU A 49 -14.64 -0.31 3.91
CA LEU A 49 -15.00 -0.68 5.28
C LEU A 49 -13.83 -0.48 6.25
N TYR A 50 -12.62 -0.85 5.85
CA TYR A 50 -11.41 -0.64 6.65
C TYR A 50 -11.14 0.84 6.90
N ILE A 51 -11.27 1.69 5.88
CA ILE A 51 -11.14 3.14 6.04
C ILE A 51 -12.18 3.66 7.03
N PHE A 52 -13.44 3.20 6.92
CA PHE A 52 -14.53 3.61 7.79
C PHE A 52 -14.30 3.20 9.25
N THR A 53 -13.92 1.94 9.49
CA THR A 53 -13.66 1.45 10.86
C THR A 53 -12.45 2.13 11.49
N ASN A 54 -11.37 2.38 10.73
CA ASN A 54 -10.22 3.13 11.25
C ASN A 54 -10.57 4.60 11.54
N THR A 55 -11.42 5.21 10.71
CA THR A 55 -11.85 6.60 10.92
C THR A 55 -12.69 6.72 12.19
N ILE A 56 -13.63 5.80 12.42
CA ILE A 56 -14.48 5.84 13.62
C ILE A 56 -13.68 5.53 14.90
N ASN A 57 -12.75 4.57 14.84
CA ASN A 57 -12.04 4.11 16.03
C ASN A 57 -10.78 4.94 16.37
N GLY A 58 -10.25 5.75 15.43
CA GLY A 58 -8.93 6.39 15.59
C GLY A 58 -8.82 7.84 15.13
N ALA A 59 -9.89 8.49 14.66
CA ALA A 59 -9.82 9.88 14.19
C ALA A 59 -10.72 10.81 15.01
N THR A 60 -10.32 11.10 16.26
CA THR A 60 -10.90 12.25 16.97
C THR A 60 -10.40 13.54 16.31
N ARG A 61 -11.21 14.61 16.32
CA ARG A 61 -10.81 15.93 15.78
C ARG A 61 -9.52 16.45 16.44
N GLY A 62 -9.28 16.13 17.71
CA GLY A 62 -8.04 16.45 18.44
C GLY A 62 -6.82 15.72 17.86
N ASP A 63 -6.91 14.40 17.69
CA ASP A 63 -5.81 13.57 17.17
C ASP A 63 -5.36 14.01 15.75
N LEU A 64 -6.30 14.46 14.91
CA LEU A 64 -6.03 15.00 13.59
C LEU A 64 -5.25 16.32 13.61
N LEU A 65 -5.60 17.22 14.54
CA LEU A 65 -4.92 18.51 14.70
C LEU A 65 -3.54 18.33 15.36
N ASP A 66 -3.43 17.41 16.31
CA ASP A 66 -2.15 17.07 16.94
C ASP A 66 -1.20 16.36 15.96
N SER A 67 -1.75 15.62 15.00
CA SER A 67 -1.00 14.92 13.95
C SER A 67 -0.70 15.76 12.71
N TRP A 68 -0.85 17.10 12.75
CA TRP A 68 -0.65 17.96 11.58
C TRP A 68 0.75 17.81 10.95
N VAL A 69 1.78 17.57 11.78
CA VAL A 69 3.15 17.32 11.34
C VAL A 69 3.23 16.05 10.49
N VAL A 70 2.49 14.99 10.87
CA VAL A 70 2.45 13.73 10.12
C VAL A 70 1.78 13.93 8.76
N ILE A 71 0.72 14.75 8.70
CA ILE A 71 0.04 15.10 7.44
C ILE A 71 1.00 15.85 6.52
N LEU A 72 1.71 16.85 7.04
CA LEU A 72 2.69 17.62 6.27
C LEU A 72 3.85 16.74 5.78
N LEU A 73 4.40 15.89 6.65
CA LEU A 73 5.43 14.92 6.28
C LEU A 73 4.95 13.96 5.19
N THR A 74 3.70 13.53 5.26
CA THR A 74 3.10 12.65 4.24
C THR A 74 3.03 13.34 2.89
N VAL A 75 2.59 14.60 2.84
CA VAL A 75 2.55 15.40 1.60
C VAL A 75 3.96 15.56 1.02
N VAL A 76 4.94 15.92 1.85
CA VAL A 76 6.35 16.06 1.44
C VAL A 76 6.90 14.73 0.91
N LEU A 77 6.64 13.62 1.59
CA LEU A 77 7.11 12.30 1.18
C LEU A 77 6.54 11.90 -0.19
N TYR A 78 5.24 12.13 -0.44
CA TYR A 78 4.65 11.86 -1.75
C TYR A 78 5.19 12.79 -2.85
N ALA A 79 5.50 14.05 -2.54
CA ALA A 79 6.15 14.96 -3.48
C ALA A 79 7.55 14.47 -3.85
N VAL A 80 8.35 14.06 -2.86
CA VAL A 80 9.68 13.46 -3.09
C VAL A 80 9.57 12.17 -3.88
N ALA A 81 8.60 11.30 -3.56
CA ALA A 81 8.35 10.07 -4.30
C ALA A 81 7.98 10.36 -5.77
N TYR A 82 7.16 11.38 -6.03
CA TYR A 82 6.83 11.82 -7.39
C TYR A 82 8.07 12.26 -8.17
N VAL A 83 8.89 13.14 -7.56
CA VAL A 83 10.11 13.66 -8.19
C VAL A 83 11.08 12.52 -8.48
N THR A 84 11.25 11.60 -7.53
CA THR A 84 12.08 10.41 -7.68
C THR A 84 11.57 9.52 -8.81
N ALA A 85 10.27 9.23 -8.85
CA ALA A 85 9.66 8.42 -9.90
C ALA A 85 9.76 9.09 -11.28
N ALA A 86 9.62 10.42 -11.35
CA ALA A 86 9.78 11.17 -12.58
C ALA A 86 11.24 11.20 -13.07
N GLY A 87 12.20 11.35 -12.15
CA GLY A 87 13.63 11.27 -12.42
C GLY A 87 14.02 9.90 -12.96
N LEU A 88 13.60 8.83 -12.29
CA LEU A 88 13.83 7.45 -12.73
C LEU A 88 13.18 7.17 -14.08
N ALA A 89 11.93 7.59 -14.29
CA ALA A 89 11.25 7.37 -15.56
C ALA A 89 11.94 8.10 -16.72
N LYS A 90 12.54 9.27 -16.46
CA LYS A 90 13.35 10.00 -17.44
C LYS A 90 14.69 9.29 -17.69
N ALA A 91 15.36 8.82 -16.63
CA ALA A 91 16.62 8.08 -16.74
C ALA A 91 16.46 6.78 -17.55
N PHE A 92 15.38 6.04 -17.34
CA PHE A 92 15.04 4.82 -18.07
C PHE A 92 14.37 5.06 -19.43
N ARG A 93 14.21 6.31 -19.87
CA ARG A 93 13.59 6.68 -21.15
C ARG A 93 12.21 6.01 -21.35
N LEU A 94 11.40 5.99 -20.29
CA LEU A 94 10.06 5.41 -20.36
C LEU A 94 9.11 6.36 -21.09
N GLU A 95 8.42 5.83 -22.10
CA GLU A 95 7.49 6.58 -22.94
C GLU A 95 6.04 6.12 -22.79
N GLY A 96 5.11 7.01 -23.12
CA GLY A 96 3.67 6.75 -23.15
C GLY A 96 3.11 6.21 -21.83
N ASN A 97 2.21 5.21 -21.94
CA ASN A 97 1.52 4.62 -20.79
C ASN A 97 2.47 3.95 -19.78
N ARG A 98 3.60 3.40 -20.23
CA ARG A 98 4.57 2.73 -19.35
C ARG A 98 5.16 3.69 -18.32
N LYS A 99 5.41 4.94 -18.74
CA LYS A 99 5.88 6.02 -17.87
C LYS A 99 4.88 6.31 -16.74
N GLN A 100 3.59 6.36 -17.07
CA GLN A 100 2.55 6.71 -16.10
C GLN A 100 2.29 5.57 -15.10
N VAL A 101 2.23 4.33 -15.60
CA VAL A 101 2.11 3.15 -14.73
C VAL A 101 3.32 3.03 -13.81
N PHE A 102 4.54 3.21 -14.34
CA PHE A 102 5.76 3.19 -13.52
C PHE A 102 5.71 4.23 -12.41
N LYS A 103 5.37 5.49 -12.73
CA LYS A 103 5.25 6.55 -11.72
C LYS A 103 4.22 6.21 -10.65
N ALA A 104 3.05 5.72 -11.05
CA ALA A 104 1.99 5.33 -10.12
C ALA A 104 2.45 4.20 -9.19
N CYS A 105 3.10 3.15 -9.71
CA CYS A 105 3.62 2.05 -8.90
C CYS A 105 4.74 2.47 -7.94
N THR A 106 5.59 3.42 -8.33
CA THR A 106 6.66 3.93 -7.46
C THR A 106 6.12 4.85 -6.36
N MET A 107 5.09 5.64 -6.65
CA MET A 107 4.52 6.59 -5.70
C MET A 107 3.53 5.94 -4.73
N PHE A 108 2.61 5.14 -5.25
CA PHE A 108 1.55 4.52 -4.47
C PHE A 108 2.01 3.14 -4.01
N GLY A 109 2.86 3.13 -2.99
CA GLY A 109 3.15 1.92 -2.23
C GLY A 109 1.87 1.37 -1.61
N ASN A 110 1.83 0.06 -1.38
CA ASN A 110 0.68 -0.58 -0.76
C ASN A 110 0.64 -0.34 0.77
N ILE A 111 0.54 0.92 1.18
CA ILE A 111 0.63 1.36 2.58
C ILE A 111 -0.60 0.88 3.37
N GLY A 112 -1.75 0.72 2.70
CA GLY A 112 -2.98 0.21 3.32
C GLY A 112 -2.93 -1.26 3.75
N PHE A 113 -2.10 -2.09 3.10
CA PHE A 113 -1.90 -3.49 3.49
C PHE A 113 -0.58 -3.74 4.23
N MET A 114 0.45 -2.93 3.97
CA MET A 114 1.76 -3.08 4.62
C MET A 114 1.81 -2.44 6.02
N GLY A 115 0.93 -1.47 6.30
CA GLY A 115 0.80 -0.82 7.61
C GLY A 115 -0.16 -1.50 8.59
N ILE A 116 -0.74 -2.64 8.22
CA ILE A 116 -1.61 -3.42 9.12
C ILE A 116 -0.70 -4.12 10.16
N PRO A 117 -0.89 -3.88 11.47
CA PRO A 117 -0.13 -4.56 12.52
C PRO A 117 -0.33 -6.09 12.54
#